data_AF-A0A924MW56-F1
#
_entry.id   AF-A0A924MW56-F1
#
_cell.length_a   1.000
_cell.length_b   1.000
_cell.length_c   1.000
_cell.angle_alpha   90.00
_cell.angle_beta   90.00
_cell.angle_gamma   90.00
#
_symmetry.space_group_name_H-M   'P 1'
#
loop_
_entity.id
_entity.type
_entity.pdbx_description
1 polymer ?
#
loop_
_entity_poly.entity_id
_entity_poly.type
_entity_poly.pdbx_seq_one_letter_code
_entity_poly.pdbx_strand_id
1 'polypeptide(L)'
;MTLDLFAAEAPALEDEVLDDGAVVLRGFALERAARLKDAVARVAESAPFRHLVTPGGFRMSVAMTNCGALGWVSDRHGYRYDPV
;
A
#
# COMPACT_ATOMS: atom_id res chain seq x y z
N MET A 1 -20.52 -6.10 36.37
CA MET A 1 -20.51 -5.27 35.15
C MET A 1 -19.11 -5.36 34.58
N THR A 2 -18.95 -6.01 33.42
CA THR A 2 -17.66 -6.14 32.74
C THR A 2 -17.48 -4.89 31.87
N LEU A 3 -16.47 -4.08 32.15
CA LEU A 3 -16.10 -2.95 31.29
C LEU A 3 -15.56 -3.51 29.97
N ASP A 4 -16.06 -2.97 28.86
CA ASP A 4 -15.62 -3.34 27.52
C ASP A 4 -14.25 -2.73 27.24
N LEU A 5 -13.23 -3.58 27.20
CA LEU A 5 -11.83 -3.24 26.89
C LEU A 5 -11.68 -2.63 25.48
N PHE A 6 -12.66 -2.84 24.60
CA PHE A 6 -12.72 -2.32 23.24
C PHE A 6 -13.88 -1.35 23.03
N ALA A 7 -14.45 -0.78 24.10
CA ALA A 7 -15.17 0.49 24.03
C ALA A 7 -14.14 1.59 23.74
N ALA A 8 -13.48 1.47 22.59
CA ALA A 8 -12.27 2.14 22.25
C ALA A 8 -12.57 3.63 22.13
N GLU A 9 -11.74 4.43 22.79
CA GLU A 9 -11.55 5.80 22.37
C GLU A 9 -11.33 5.80 20.85
N ALA A 10 -12.05 6.69 20.16
CA ALA A 10 -11.78 6.91 18.75
C ALA A 10 -10.27 7.17 18.62
N PRO A 11 -9.56 6.48 17.71
CA PRO A 11 -8.12 6.63 17.59
C PRO A 11 -7.82 8.12 17.39
N ALA A 12 -6.88 8.65 18.17
CA ALA A 12 -6.42 10.01 17.99
C ALA A 12 -6.02 10.20 16.52
N LEU A 13 -6.68 11.15 15.85
CA LEU A 13 -6.40 11.51 14.46
C LEU A 13 -5.28 12.55 14.36
N GLU A 14 -4.41 12.59 15.38
CA GLU A 14 -3.30 13.53 15.45
C GLU A 14 -2.13 13.01 14.61
N ASP A 15 -1.46 13.94 13.93
CA ASP A 15 -0.26 13.63 13.16
C ASP A 15 0.89 13.27 14.10
N GLU A 16 1.64 12.22 13.76
CA GLU A 16 2.76 11.71 14.56
C GLU A 16 4.06 11.85 13.78
N VAL A 17 5.04 12.58 14.34
CA VAL A 17 6.39 12.64 13.79
C VAL A 17 7.09 11.31 14.07
N LEU A 18 7.46 10.60 13.00
CA LEU A 18 8.16 9.32 13.09
C LEU A 18 9.68 9.52 13.19
N ASP A 19 10.23 10.46 12.42
CA ASP A 19 11.64 10.85 12.39
C ASP A 19 11.78 12.23 11.69
N ASP A 20 13.00 12.76 11.59
CA ASP A 20 13.28 13.97 10.81
C ASP A 20 12.86 13.76 9.33
N GLY A 21 11.92 14.59 8.87
CA GLY A 21 11.34 14.48 7.53
C GLY A 21 10.28 13.37 7.32
N ALA A 22 9.87 12.65 8.37
CA ALA A 22 8.87 11.58 8.27
C ALA A 22 7.71 11.75 9.26
N VAL A 23 6.47 11.74 8.77
CA VAL A 23 5.25 11.95 9.57
C VAL A 23 4.16 10.95 9.18
N VAL A 24 3.48 10.38 10.17
CA VAL A 24 2.25 9.61 10.01
C VAL A 24 1.06 10.55 10.12
N LEU A 25 0.38 10.80 8.98
CA LEU A 25 -0.82 11.64 8.94
C LEU A 25 -2.08 10.79 9.20
N ARG A 26 -2.52 10.73 10.46
CA ARG A 26 -3.60 9.81 10.87
C ARG A 26 -4.93 10.25 10.28
N GLY A 27 -5.58 9.34 9.56
CA GLY A 27 -6.89 9.60 8.95
C GLY A 27 -6.88 10.45 7.67
N PHE A 28 -5.73 10.92 7.20
CA PHE A 28 -5.60 11.87 6.08
C PHE A 28 -6.35 11.47 4.79
N ALA A 29 -6.34 10.18 4.46
CA ALA A 29 -6.95 9.64 3.25
C ALA A 29 -8.38 9.09 3.46
N LEU A 30 -8.93 9.12 4.69
CA LEU A 30 -10.19 8.44 5.02
C LEU A 30 -11.36 8.92 4.15
N GLU A 31 -11.51 10.23 3.94
CA GLU A 31 -12.56 10.79 3.09
C GLU A 31 -12.50 10.28 1.64
N ARG A 32 -11.32 9.86 1.17
CA ARG A 32 -11.08 9.42 -0.21
C ARG A 32 -10.89 7.91 -0.32
N ALA A 33 -10.94 7.17 0.78
CA ALA A 33 -10.59 5.75 0.83
C ALA A 33 -11.41 4.90 -0.13
N ALA A 34 -12.73 5.11 -0.20
CA ALA A 34 -13.59 4.40 -1.15
C ALA A 34 -13.18 4.65 -2.60
N ARG A 35 -12.98 5.92 -2.98
CA ARG A 35 -12.56 6.30 -4.33
C ARG A 35 -11.19 5.74 -4.70
N LEU A 36 -10.25 5.71 -3.76
CA LEU A 36 -8.92 5.13 -3.95
C LEU A 36 -9.01 3.62 -4.18
N LYS A 37 -9.83 2.91 -3.41
CA LYS A 37 -10.07 1.48 -3.58
C LYS A 37 -10.65 1.17 -4.96
N ASP A 38 -11.63 1.94 -5.42
CA ASP A 38 -12.22 1.76 -6.76
C ASP A 38 -11.20 2.06 -7.87
N ALA A 39 -10.31 3.05 -7.67
CA ALA A 39 -9.24 3.33 -8.60
C ALA A 39 -8.22 2.18 -8.69
N VAL A 40 -7.86 1.57 -7.55
CA VAL A 40 -7.00 0.38 -7.53
C VAL A 40 -7.64 -0.79 -8.27
N ALA A 41 -8.96 -1.00 -8.12
CA ALA A 41 -9.67 -2.03 -8.85
C ALA A 41 -9.58 -1.81 -10.38
N ARG A 42 -9.80 -0.58 -10.87
CA ARG A 42 -9.64 -0.25 -12.29
C ARG A 42 -8.22 -0.43 -12.80
N VAL A 43 -7.21 -0.10 -12.00
CA VAL A 43 -5.80 -0.38 -12.36
C VAL A 43 -5.57 -1.88 -12.50
N ALA A 44 -6.14 -2.68 -11.59
CA ALA A 44 -5.99 -4.14 -11.60
C ALA A 44 -6.68 -4.81 -12.80
N GLU A 45 -7.69 -4.17 -13.41
CA GLU A 45 -8.30 -4.63 -14.67
C GLU A 45 -7.32 -4.50 -15.84
N SER A 46 -6.56 -3.39 -15.93
CA SER A 46 -5.57 -3.17 -16.99
C SER A 46 -4.24 -3.88 -16.72
N ALA A 47 -3.81 -3.93 -15.46
CA ALA A 47 -2.56 -4.49 -15.01
C ALA A 47 -2.83 -5.40 -13.80
N PRO A 48 -3.09 -6.70 -14.01
CA PRO A 48 -3.44 -7.61 -12.93
C PRO A 48 -2.37 -7.71 -11.84
N PHE A 49 -2.83 -7.92 -10.61
CA PHE A 49 -1.95 -8.23 -9.48
C PHE A 49 -1.16 -9.50 -9.75
N ARG A 50 0.15 -9.44 -9.47
CA ARG A 50 1.07 -10.56 -9.64
C ARG A 50 2.04 -10.66 -8.47
N HIS A 51 2.48 -11.87 -8.18
CA HIS A 51 3.54 -12.12 -7.22
C HIS A 51 4.88 -12.07 -7.94
N LEU A 52 5.70 -11.07 -7.63
CA LEU A 52 7.01 -10.91 -8.25
C LEU A 52 8.04 -11.88 -7.66
N VAL A 53 9.13 -12.09 -8.40
CA VAL A 53 10.26 -12.92 -7.97
C VAL A 53 11.40 -11.98 -7.57
N THR A 54 11.92 -12.14 -6.36
CA THR A 54 13.09 -11.40 -5.89
C THR A 54 14.34 -11.79 -6.69
N PRO A 55 15.41 -10.97 -6.68
CA PRO A 55 16.68 -11.33 -7.33
C PRO A 55 17.25 -12.65 -6.82
N GLY A 56 17.02 -12.98 -5.55
CA GLY A 56 17.38 -14.27 -4.94
C GLY A 56 16.53 -15.47 -5.38
N GLY A 57 15.55 -15.29 -6.27
CA GLY A 57 14.70 -16.36 -6.79
C GLY A 57 13.47 -16.69 -5.93
N PHE A 58 13.24 -15.98 -4.84
CA PHE A 58 12.07 -16.19 -3.98
C PHE A 58 10.84 -15.45 -4.50
N ARG A 59 9.69 -16.10 -4.47
CA ARG A 59 8.40 -15.49 -4.81
C ARG A 59 7.89 -14.65 -3.63
N MET A 60 7.54 -13.40 -3.88
CA MET A 60 6.99 -12.50 -2.86
C MET A 60 5.58 -12.94 -2.44
N SER A 61 5.29 -12.90 -1.13
CA SER A 61 3.96 -13.19 -0.59
C SER A 61 2.95 -12.10 -0.92
N VAL A 62 3.40 -10.85 -1.04
CA VAL A 62 2.57 -9.71 -1.46
C VAL A 62 2.37 -9.76 -2.97
N ALA A 63 1.12 -9.58 -3.42
CA ALA A 63 0.80 -9.35 -4.81
C ALA A 63 0.88 -7.85 -5.13
N MET A 64 1.50 -7.50 -6.25
CA MET A 64 1.77 -6.12 -6.64
C MET A 64 1.24 -5.84 -8.05
N THR A 65 0.88 -4.57 -8.27
CA THR A 65 0.61 -4.01 -9.59
C THR A 65 1.13 -2.56 -9.66
N ASN A 66 1.10 -1.93 -10.83
CA ASN A 66 1.59 -0.57 -11.05
C ASN A 66 0.59 0.24 -11.89
N CYS A 67 0.68 1.57 -11.81
CA CYS A 67 0.00 2.50 -12.69
C CYS A 67 0.89 3.73 -12.94
N GLY A 68 0.60 4.50 -13.99
CA GLY A 68 1.47 5.59 -14.46
C GLY A 68 2.36 5.15 -15.63
N ALA A 69 3.38 5.95 -15.96
CA ALA A 69 4.24 5.66 -17.12
C ALA A 69 5.22 4.50 -16.87
N LEU A 70 5.61 4.29 -15.61
CA LEU A 70 6.58 3.28 -15.20
C LEU A 70 6.10 2.56 -13.94
N GLY A 71 6.40 1.27 -13.85
CA GLY A 71 6.06 0.41 -12.75
C GLY A 71 7.29 -0.26 -12.16
N TRP A 72 7.33 -0.39 -10.84
CA TRP A 72 8.38 -1.14 -10.18
C TRP A 72 8.22 -2.63 -10.47
N VAL A 73 9.32 -3.29 -10.83
CA VAL A 73 9.37 -4.72 -11.10
C VAL A 73 10.56 -5.36 -10.40
N SER A 74 10.43 -6.65 -10.13
CA SER A 74 11.47 -7.50 -9.57
C SER A 74 11.49 -8.82 -10.32
N ASP A 75 12.68 -9.23 -10.72
CA ASP A 75 12.97 -10.57 -11.23
C ASP A 75 14.42 -10.96 -10.91
N ARG A 76 14.91 -12.05 -11.51
CA ARG A 76 16.27 -12.57 -11.28
C ARG A 76 17.38 -11.59 -11.68
N HIS A 77 17.10 -10.57 -12.49
CA HIS A 77 18.06 -9.57 -12.93
C HIS A 77 18.15 -8.37 -11.99
N GLY A 78 17.27 -8.25 -10.99
CA GLY A 78 17.27 -7.12 -10.06
C GLY A 78 15.93 -6.41 -9.96
N TYR A 79 15.99 -5.20 -9.40
CA TYR A 79 14.86 -4.28 -9.26
C TYR A 79 15.00 -3.14 -10.26
N ARG A 80 13.90 -2.72 -10.90
CA ARG A 80 13.91 -1.60 -11.86
C ARG A 80 12.52 -1.02 -12.04
N TYR A 81 12.46 0.06 -12.82
CA TYR A 81 11.22 0.61 -13.35
C TYR A 81 11.11 0.28 -14.85
N ASP A 82 10.03 -0.38 -15.23
CA ASP A 82 9.70 -0.71 -16.63
C ASP A 82 8.40 -0.02 -17.04
N PRO A 83 8.15 0.22 -18.34
CA PRO A 83 6.84 0.67 -18.81
C PRO A 83 5.70 -0.23 -18.30
N VAL A 84 4.61 0.38 -17.81
CA VAL A 84 3.40 -0.31 -17.33
C VAL A 84 2.55 -0.78 -18.50
#